data_AF-A0A1Z2TPU6-F1
#
_entry.id   AF-A0A1Z2TPU6-F1
#
_cell.length_a   1.000
_cell.length_b   1.000
_cell.length_c   1.000
_cell.angle_alpha   90.00
_cell.angle_beta   90.00
_cell.angle_gamma   90.00
#
_symmetry.space_group_name_H-M   'P 1'
#
loop_
_entity.id
_entity.type
_entity.pdbx_description
1 polymer ?
#
loop_
_entity_poly.entity_id
_entity_poly.type
_entity_poly.pdbx_seq_one_letter_code
_entity_poly.pdbx_strand_id
1 'polypeptide(L)'
;MEEVKELREVLERVEGKLIAAGKMYGAMNFGVWLAIMSLYYVMMGVLNLPWQFNLIYWPVAFIVAMKFTGNVWKRYVRLAGISGSSWKEGAVIMGIWITGVLLGWIVVPLALNKPVDTEIGVALLTFISFSVGGMFALTREREMVPAFGIPALLIPFAYSTVSNATVLAAFGISLGFSLTTLWYLHSAFMAIER
;
A
#
# COMPACT_ATOMS: atom_id res chain seq x y z
N MET A 1 -8.67 -28.41 -36.19
CA MET A 1 -8.15 -27.03 -36.11
C MET A 1 -9.07 -26.10 -35.32
N GLU A 2 -10.39 -26.25 -35.39
CA GLU A 2 -11.34 -25.50 -34.54
C GLU A 2 -11.20 -25.79 -33.05
N GLU A 3 -11.04 -27.05 -32.64
CA GLU A 3 -10.86 -27.42 -31.22
C GLU A 3 -9.64 -26.72 -30.57
N VAL A 4 -8.54 -26.58 -31.32
CA VAL A 4 -7.33 -25.87 -30.85
C VAL A 4 -7.58 -24.37 -30.68
N LYS A 5 -8.44 -23.79 -31.54
CA LYS A 5 -8.82 -22.38 -31.47
C LYS A 5 -9.75 -22.12 -30.29
N GLU A 6 -10.72 -23.01 -30.06
CA GLU A 6 -11.65 -22.92 -28.93
C GLU A 6 -10.92 -23.11 -27.58
N LEU A 7 -10.01 -24.08 -27.49
CA LEU A 7 -9.15 -24.27 -26.32
C LEU A 7 -8.32 -23.01 -26.02
N ARG A 8 -7.76 -22.37 -27.04
CA ARG A 8 -7.00 -21.14 -26.88
C ARG A 8 -7.86 -19.99 -26.37
N GLU A 9 -9.06 -19.79 -26.93
CA GLU A 9 -9.99 -18.74 -26.48
C GLU A 9 -10.44 -18.95 -25.02
N VAL A 10 -10.68 -20.21 -24.62
CA VAL A 10 -11.00 -20.54 -23.23
C VAL A 10 -9.81 -20.24 -22.30
N LEU A 11 -8.59 -20.59 -22.71
CA LEU A 11 -7.39 -20.33 -21.92
C LEU A 11 -7.10 -18.83 -21.76
N GLU A 12 -7.21 -18.03 -22.83
CA GLU A 12 -7.04 -16.58 -22.79
C GLU A 12 -8.06 -15.94 -21.81
N ARG A 13 -9.32 -16.39 -21.84
CA ARG A 13 -10.35 -15.92 -20.89
C ARG A 13 -10.07 -16.34 -19.45
N VAL A 14 -9.51 -17.52 -19.20
CA VAL A 14 -9.12 -17.97 -17.85
C VAL A 14 -7.94 -17.16 -17.35
N GLU A 15 -6.92 -16.93 -18.19
CA GLU A 15 -5.77 -16.09 -17.88
C GLU A 15 -6.21 -14.66 -17.51
N GLY A 16 -7.08 -14.05 -18.31
CA GLY A 16 -7.64 -12.72 -18.05
C GLY A 16 -8.33 -12.63 -16.68
N LYS A 17 -9.14 -13.64 -16.33
CA LYS A 17 -9.79 -13.73 -15.00
C LYS A 17 -8.79 -13.89 -13.85
N LEU A 18 -7.71 -14.63 -14.04
CA LEU A 18 -6.66 -14.80 -13.02
C LEU A 18 -5.88 -13.51 -12.80
N ILE A 19 -5.51 -12.81 -13.88
CA ILE A 19 -4.88 -11.49 -13.81
C ILE A 19 -5.80 -10.51 -13.08
N ALA A 20 -7.09 -10.48 -13.45
CA ALA A 20 -8.07 -9.63 -12.81
C ALA A 20 -8.20 -9.91 -11.31
N ALA A 21 -8.23 -11.19 -10.89
CA ALA A 21 -8.26 -11.56 -9.48
C ALA A 21 -7.01 -11.08 -8.72
N GLY A 22 -5.82 -11.15 -9.35
CA GLY A 22 -4.58 -10.60 -8.80
C GLY A 22 -4.65 -9.08 -8.62
N LYS A 23 -5.19 -8.36 -9.62
CA LYS A 23 -5.39 -6.91 -9.55
C LYS A 23 -6.42 -6.50 -8.49
N MET A 24 -7.52 -7.25 -8.35
CA MET A 24 -8.49 -7.05 -7.28
C MET A 24 -7.88 -7.29 -5.90
N TYR A 25 -7.01 -8.28 -5.74
CA TYR A 25 -6.26 -8.49 -4.50
C TYR A 25 -5.35 -7.28 -4.17
N GLY A 26 -4.63 -6.75 -5.17
CA GLY A 26 -3.84 -5.52 -5.04
C GLY A 26 -4.69 -4.33 -4.56
N ALA A 27 -5.84 -4.09 -5.23
CA ALA A 27 -6.79 -3.04 -4.83
C ALA A 27 -7.27 -3.21 -3.38
N MET A 28 -7.63 -4.43 -2.98
CA MET A 28 -8.10 -4.72 -1.62
C MET A 28 -7.02 -4.45 -0.57
N ASN A 29 -5.75 -4.77 -0.87
CA ASN A 29 -4.64 -4.52 0.04
C ASN A 29 -4.47 -3.02 0.30
N PHE A 30 -4.39 -2.21 -0.76
CA PHE A 30 -4.31 -0.74 -0.63
C PHE A 30 -5.57 -0.15 0.01
N GLY A 31 -6.76 -0.65 -0.33
CA GLY A 31 -8.02 -0.18 0.23
C GLY A 31 -8.14 -0.40 1.74
N VAL A 32 -7.67 -1.54 2.26
CA VAL A 32 -7.67 -1.81 3.70
C VAL A 32 -6.72 -0.87 4.45
N TRP A 33 -5.51 -0.69 3.94
CA TRP A 33 -4.56 0.23 4.55
C TRP A 33 -5.04 1.67 4.48
N LEU A 34 -5.66 2.08 3.36
CA LEU A 34 -6.31 3.38 3.25
C LEU A 34 -7.37 3.56 4.33
N ALA A 35 -8.28 2.60 4.50
CA ALA A 35 -9.32 2.68 5.53
C ALA A 35 -8.74 2.79 6.94
N ILE A 36 -7.70 2.01 7.26
CA ILE A 36 -6.98 2.07 8.54
C ILE A 36 -6.31 3.43 8.75
N MET A 37 -5.60 3.94 7.74
CA MET A 37 -4.91 5.23 7.82
C MET A 37 -5.92 6.37 7.98
N SER A 38 -6.99 6.38 7.17
CA SER A 38 -8.04 7.39 7.27
C SER A 38 -8.76 7.36 8.61
N LEU A 39 -9.08 6.17 9.14
CA LEU A 39 -9.69 6.05 10.47
C LEU A 39 -8.76 6.60 11.55
N TYR A 40 -7.47 6.29 11.48
CA TYR A 40 -6.46 6.83 12.39
C TYR A 40 -6.45 8.36 12.36
N TYR A 41 -6.41 8.96 11.16
CA TYR A 41 -6.39 10.41 11.01
C TYR A 41 -7.69 11.07 11.48
N VAL A 42 -8.85 10.46 11.24
CA VAL A 42 -10.13 10.94 11.76
C VAL A 42 -10.13 10.95 13.28
N MET A 43 -9.66 9.86 13.91
CA MET A 43 -9.60 9.79 15.37
C MET A 43 -8.61 10.82 15.95
N MET A 44 -7.42 10.95 15.36
CA MET A 44 -6.43 11.95 15.78
C MET A 44 -6.93 13.40 15.61
N GLY A 45 -7.76 13.65 14.60
CA GLY A 45 -8.33 14.98 14.33
C GLY A 45 -9.51 15.36 15.23
N VAL A 46 -10.23 14.37 15.78
CA VAL A 46 -11.45 14.61 16.57
C VAL A 46 -11.23 14.36 18.07
N LEU A 47 -10.30 13.48 18.43
CA LEU A 47 -10.06 13.04 19.79
C LEU A 47 -8.67 13.50 20.26
N ASN A 48 -8.57 14.02 21.48
CA ASN A 48 -7.28 14.31 22.10
C ASN A 48 -6.68 13.02 22.70
N LEU A 49 -6.11 12.19 21.82
CA LEU A 49 -5.64 10.85 22.18
C LEU A 49 -4.22 10.90 22.77
N PRO A 50 -3.97 10.19 23.88
CA PRO A 50 -2.63 10.11 24.44
C PRO A 50 -1.75 9.19 23.58
N TRP A 51 -0.43 9.36 23.63
CA TRP A 51 0.51 8.63 22.76
C TRP A 51 0.42 7.10 22.88
N GLN A 52 -0.03 6.58 24.04
CA GLN A 52 -0.27 5.16 24.30
C GLN A 52 -1.35 4.58 23.37
N PHE A 53 -2.24 5.42 22.84
CA PHE A 53 -3.21 5.00 21.83
C PHE A 53 -2.50 4.39 20.61
N ASN A 54 -1.35 4.94 20.19
CA ASN A 54 -0.56 4.42 19.07
C ASN A 54 -0.05 3.01 19.32
N LEU A 55 0.31 2.70 20.57
CA LEU A 55 0.79 1.36 20.96
C LEU A 55 -0.29 0.30 20.88
N ILE A 56 -1.57 0.69 20.91
CA ILE A 56 -2.70 -0.22 20.82
C ILE A 56 -3.24 -0.24 19.39
N TYR A 57 -3.44 0.94 18.80
CA TYR A 57 -4.06 1.10 17.48
C TYR A 57 -3.28 0.38 16.39
N TRP A 58 -1.97 0.63 16.27
CA TRP A 58 -1.18 0.08 15.16
C TRP A 58 -1.05 -1.45 15.21
N PRO A 59 -0.79 -2.09 16.37
CA PRO A 59 -0.81 -3.55 16.45
C PRO A 59 -2.17 -4.15 16.11
N VAL A 60 -3.26 -3.58 16.62
CA VAL A 60 -4.63 -4.06 16.31
C VAL A 60 -4.93 -3.91 14.83
N ALA A 61 -4.64 -2.74 14.26
CA ALA A 61 -4.83 -2.46 12.85
C ALA A 61 -4.00 -3.41 11.96
N PHE A 62 -2.75 -3.70 12.33
CA PHE A 62 -1.90 -4.63 11.62
C PHE A 62 -2.48 -6.06 11.65
N ILE A 63 -2.95 -6.53 12.80
CA ILE A 63 -3.62 -7.84 12.93
C ILE A 63 -4.86 -7.91 12.04
N VAL A 64 -5.69 -6.86 12.05
CA VAL A 64 -6.90 -6.77 11.22
C VAL A 64 -6.54 -6.79 9.74
N ALA A 65 -5.57 -5.97 9.32
CA ALA A 65 -5.10 -5.90 7.94
C ALA A 65 -4.58 -7.25 7.47
N MET A 66 -3.67 -7.87 8.22
CA MET A 66 -3.08 -9.17 7.89
C MET A 66 -4.10 -10.30 7.84
N LYS A 67 -5.09 -10.29 8.75
CA LYS A 67 -6.18 -11.28 8.73
C LYS A 67 -7.04 -11.11 7.48
N PHE A 68 -7.39 -9.86 7.14
CA PHE A 68 -8.18 -9.58 5.94
C PHE A 68 -7.42 -9.96 4.67
N THR A 69 -6.23 -9.41 4.47
CA THR A 69 -5.42 -9.66 3.26
C THR A 69 -5.02 -11.13 3.16
N GLY A 70 -4.68 -11.78 4.27
CA GLY A 70 -4.39 -13.22 4.30
C GLY A 70 -5.58 -14.09 3.90
N ASN A 71 -6.81 -13.71 4.27
CA ASN A 71 -8.01 -14.42 3.84
C ASN A 71 -8.29 -14.25 2.34
N VAL A 72 -8.09 -13.04 1.80
CA VAL A 72 -8.23 -12.78 0.36
C VAL A 72 -7.13 -13.53 -0.42
N TRP A 73 -5.89 -13.50 0.06
CA TRP A 73 -4.75 -14.19 -0.54
C TRP A 73 -4.99 -15.69 -0.66
N LYS A 74 -5.50 -16.34 0.40
CA LYS A 74 -5.85 -17.77 0.36
C LYS A 74 -6.87 -18.10 -0.72
N ARG A 75 -7.85 -17.22 -0.95
CA ARG A 75 -8.83 -17.40 -2.03
C ARG A 75 -8.18 -17.22 -3.40
N TYR A 76 -7.33 -16.21 -3.56
CA TYR A 76 -6.58 -15.99 -4.80
C TYR A 76 -5.66 -17.18 -5.15
N VAL A 77 -4.85 -17.64 -4.20
CA VAL A 77 -3.94 -18.80 -4.41
C VAL A 77 -4.73 -20.05 -4.82
N ARG A 78 -5.89 -20.29 -4.20
CA ARG A 78 -6.77 -21.40 -4.57
C ARG A 78 -7.30 -21.25 -6.01
N LEU A 79 -7.68 -20.04 -6.43
CA LEU A 79 -8.17 -19.77 -7.78
C LEU A 79 -7.05 -19.94 -8.82
N ALA A 80 -5.85 -19.46 -8.52
CA ALA A 80 -4.71 -19.48 -9.43
C ALA A 80 -3.99 -20.85 -9.50
N GLY A 81 -4.37 -21.81 -8.65
CA GLY A 81 -3.71 -23.11 -8.60
C GLY A 81 -2.23 -23.04 -8.23
N ILE A 82 -1.79 -21.94 -7.60
CA ILE A 82 -0.37 -21.70 -7.27
C ILE A 82 0.02 -22.63 -6.12
N SER A 83 0.71 -23.71 -6.42
CA SER A 83 1.34 -24.56 -5.41
C SER A 83 2.76 -24.06 -5.11
N GLY A 84 2.93 -23.35 -4.01
CA GLY A 84 4.25 -22.93 -3.52
C GLY A 84 4.24 -21.52 -2.96
N SER A 85 4.47 -21.37 -1.65
CA SER A 85 4.71 -20.06 -1.06
C SER A 85 6.16 -19.67 -1.28
N SER A 86 6.41 -18.59 -2.03
CA SER A 86 7.72 -17.92 -2.05
C SER A 86 7.89 -17.14 -0.74
N TRP A 87 8.16 -17.84 0.37
CA TRP A 87 8.48 -17.20 1.66
C TRP A 87 9.60 -16.16 1.52
N LYS A 88 10.51 -16.38 0.56
CA LYS A 88 11.60 -15.46 0.22
C LYS A 88 11.09 -14.09 -0.22
N GLU A 89 10.11 -14.01 -1.12
CA GLU A 89 9.55 -12.71 -1.54
C GLU A 89 8.85 -12.00 -0.38
N GLY A 90 8.09 -12.73 0.44
CA GLY A 90 7.46 -12.18 1.64
C GLY A 90 8.48 -11.61 2.63
N ALA A 91 9.61 -12.31 2.83
CA ALA A 91 10.69 -11.86 3.71
C ALA A 91 11.40 -10.61 3.16
N VAL A 92 11.60 -10.52 1.83
CA VAL A 92 12.17 -9.32 1.20
C VAL A 92 11.23 -8.12 1.36
N ILE A 93 9.94 -8.30 1.11
CA ILE A 93 8.93 -7.24 1.33
C ILE A 93 8.96 -6.79 2.79
N MET A 94 8.97 -7.73 3.74
CA MET A 94 9.07 -7.40 5.17
C MET A 94 10.34 -6.60 5.49
N GLY A 95 11.49 -6.98 4.93
CA GLY A 95 12.74 -6.24 5.07
C GLY A 95 12.67 -4.81 4.54
N ILE A 96 11.99 -4.60 3.41
CA ILE A 96 11.74 -3.26 2.84
C ILE A 96 10.91 -2.41 3.82
N TRP A 97 9.83 -2.96 4.37
CA TRP A 97 8.99 -2.25 5.35
C TRP A 97 9.73 -1.92 6.64
N ILE A 98 10.51 -2.87 7.18
CA ILE A 98 11.35 -2.63 8.37
C ILE A 98 12.34 -1.49 8.09
N THR A 99 13.01 -1.52 6.95
CA THR A 99 13.97 -0.48 6.55
C THR A 99 13.26 0.86 6.39
N GLY A 100 12.06 0.88 5.79
CA GLY A 100 11.24 2.07 5.68
C GLY A 100 10.84 2.66 7.04
N VAL A 101 10.45 1.81 8.01
CA VAL A 101 10.13 2.24 9.37
C VAL A 101 11.36 2.89 10.03
N LEU A 102 12.53 2.27 9.90
CA LEU A 102 13.78 2.84 10.44
C LEU A 102 14.11 4.19 9.77
N LEU A 103 13.95 4.29 8.46
CA LEU A 103 14.18 5.54 7.73
C LEU A 103 13.23 6.64 8.18
N GLY A 104 11.92 6.37 8.20
CA GLY A 104 10.92 7.37 8.55
C GLY A 104 10.94 7.77 10.02
N TRP A 105 11.11 6.83 10.95
CA TRP A 105 10.91 7.08 12.38
C TRP A 105 12.20 7.23 13.19
N ILE A 106 13.37 6.91 12.62
CA ILE A 106 14.66 7.08 13.29
C ILE A 106 15.53 8.06 12.52
N VAL A 107 15.81 7.77 11.25
CA VAL A 107 16.77 8.56 10.46
C VAL A 107 16.26 9.97 10.21
N VAL A 108 15.00 10.10 9.79
CA VAL A 108 14.39 11.40 9.47
C VAL A 108 14.31 12.32 10.70
N PRO A 109 13.78 11.89 11.87
CA PRO A 109 13.84 12.67 13.11
C PRO A 109 15.24 13.09 13.52
N LEU A 110 16.23 12.18 13.48
CA LEU A 110 17.61 12.50 13.85
C LEU A 110 18.28 13.49 12.89
N ALA A 111 17.86 13.50 11.63
CA ALA A 111 18.41 14.39 10.60
C ALA A 111 17.69 15.76 10.53
N LEU A 112 16.46 15.86 11.04
CA LEU A 112 15.63 17.06 10.97
C LEU A 112 15.67 17.85 12.26
N ASN A 113 16.26 19.04 12.22
CA ASN A 113 16.09 20.04 13.28
C ASN A 113 14.92 20.99 12.92
N LYS A 114 13.69 20.48 13.00
CA LYS A 114 12.45 21.18 12.59
C LYS A 114 11.36 21.00 13.64
N PRO A 115 10.27 21.81 13.61
CA PRO A 115 9.11 21.59 14.47
C PRO A 115 8.56 20.17 14.33
N VAL A 116 8.03 19.63 15.43
CA VAL A 116 7.53 18.23 15.53
C VAL A 116 6.52 17.89 14.42
N ASP A 117 5.64 18.80 14.06
CA ASP A 117 4.67 18.58 12.98
C ASP A 117 5.36 18.39 11.61
N THR A 118 6.34 19.24 11.29
CA THR A 118 7.18 19.11 10.08
C THR A 118 7.92 17.79 10.06
N GLU A 119 8.52 17.41 11.20
CA GLU A 119 9.24 16.15 11.36
C GLU A 119 8.34 14.95 11.10
N ILE A 120 7.17 14.88 11.75
CA ILE A 120 6.19 13.78 11.57
C ILE A 120 5.69 13.71 10.13
N GLY A 121 5.34 14.85 9.53
CA GLY A 121 4.89 14.89 8.13
C GLY A 121 5.93 14.34 7.16
N VAL A 122 7.18 14.78 7.28
CA VAL A 122 8.29 14.30 6.43
C VAL A 122 8.61 12.83 6.71
N ALA A 123 8.60 12.41 7.97
CA ALA A 123 8.79 11.03 8.39
C ALA A 123 7.78 10.07 7.75
N LEU A 124 6.49 10.41 7.83
CA LEU A 124 5.39 9.63 7.25
C LEU A 124 5.51 9.52 5.73
N LEU A 125 5.74 10.65 5.06
CA LEU A 125 5.89 10.68 3.61
C LEU A 125 7.10 9.86 3.16
N THR A 126 8.23 9.97 3.87
CA THR A 126 9.46 9.23 3.57
C THR A 126 9.26 7.74 3.77
N PHE A 127 8.67 7.34 4.90
CA PHE A 127 8.35 5.95 5.22
C PHE A 127 7.52 5.30 4.11
N ILE A 128 6.41 5.93 3.72
CA ILE A 128 5.50 5.37 2.70
C ILE A 128 6.15 5.36 1.33
N SER A 129 6.79 6.47 0.92
CA SER A 129 7.48 6.57 -0.37
C SER A 129 8.53 5.48 -0.54
N PHE A 130 9.35 5.27 0.49
CA PHE A 130 10.40 4.27 0.46
C PHE A 130 9.83 2.85 0.48
N SER A 131 8.88 2.56 1.38
CA SER A 131 8.35 1.20 1.56
C SER A 131 7.58 0.74 0.33
N VAL A 132 6.66 1.56 -0.17
CA VAL A 132 5.85 1.23 -1.35
C VAL A 132 6.69 1.30 -2.62
N GLY A 133 7.62 2.26 -2.74
CA GLY A 133 8.56 2.34 -3.86
C GLY A 133 9.51 1.14 -3.93
N GLY A 134 9.97 0.64 -2.78
CA GLY A 134 10.76 -0.58 -2.68
C GLY A 134 9.96 -1.82 -3.10
N MET A 135 8.70 -1.93 -2.66
CA MET A 135 7.82 -3.00 -3.15
C MET A 135 7.60 -2.91 -4.66
N PHE A 136 7.38 -1.71 -5.21
CA PHE A 136 7.29 -1.49 -6.66
C PHE A 136 8.57 -1.92 -7.39
N ALA A 137 9.75 -1.65 -6.84
CA ALA A 137 11.01 -2.09 -7.45
C ALA A 137 11.13 -3.62 -7.53
N LEU A 138 10.51 -4.35 -6.59
CA LEU A 138 10.46 -5.80 -6.56
C LEU A 138 9.38 -6.38 -7.49
N THR A 139 8.15 -5.88 -7.39
CA THR A 139 6.99 -6.46 -8.09
C THR A 139 6.75 -5.89 -9.49
N ARG A 140 7.26 -4.69 -9.76
CA ARG A 140 7.07 -3.92 -11.00
C ARG A 140 5.61 -3.63 -11.34
N GLU A 141 4.72 -3.66 -10.34
CA GLU A 141 3.31 -3.34 -10.51
C GLU A 141 3.09 -1.82 -10.64
N ARG A 142 2.81 -1.37 -11.87
CA ARG A 142 2.69 0.07 -12.19
C ARG A 142 1.58 0.76 -11.42
N GLU A 143 0.54 0.03 -11.02
CA GLU A 143 -0.56 0.57 -10.25
C GLU A 143 -0.14 1.10 -8.86
N MET A 144 1.00 0.65 -8.33
CA MET A 144 1.57 1.13 -7.06
C MET A 144 2.17 2.54 -7.16
N VAL A 145 2.40 3.06 -8.38
CA VAL A 145 3.10 4.33 -8.59
C VAL A 145 2.50 5.52 -7.84
N PRO A 146 1.16 5.75 -7.86
CA PRO A 146 0.58 6.85 -7.10
C PRO A 146 0.84 6.75 -5.60
N ALA A 147 0.79 5.55 -5.03
CA ALA A 147 0.94 5.31 -3.59
C ALA A 147 2.35 5.59 -3.05
N PHE A 148 3.40 5.61 -3.89
CA PHE A 148 4.74 6.07 -3.46
C PHE A 148 5.15 7.40 -4.09
N GLY A 149 4.74 7.66 -5.33
CA GLY A 149 5.13 8.82 -6.10
C GLY A 149 4.50 10.11 -5.56
N ILE A 150 3.20 10.10 -5.23
CA ILE A 150 2.55 11.27 -4.63
C ILE A 150 3.18 11.59 -3.27
N PRO A 151 3.34 10.63 -2.33
CA PRO A 151 4.06 10.91 -1.10
C PRO A 151 5.47 11.46 -1.31
N ALA A 152 6.24 10.92 -2.27
CA ALA A 152 7.60 11.37 -2.52
C ALA A 152 7.66 12.81 -3.01
N LEU A 153 6.74 13.18 -3.92
CA LEU A 153 6.62 14.54 -4.43
C LEU A 153 6.22 15.54 -3.34
N LEU A 154 5.51 15.11 -2.30
CA LEU A 154 5.07 15.97 -1.21
C LEU A 154 6.15 16.22 -0.14
N ILE A 155 7.24 15.44 -0.12
CA ILE A 155 8.32 15.59 0.88
C ILE A 155 8.90 17.01 0.92
N PRO A 156 9.29 17.66 -0.21
CA PRO A 156 9.83 19.02 -0.17
C PRO A 156 8.82 20.07 0.32
N PHE A 157 7.53 19.85 0.04
CA PHE A 157 6.47 20.73 0.51
C PHE A 157 6.28 20.57 2.02
N ALA A 158 6.19 19.34 2.53
CA ALA A 158 6.13 19.08 3.96
C ALA A 158 7.34 19.67 4.70
N TYR A 159 8.54 19.54 4.14
CA TYR A 159 9.78 20.09 4.70
C TYR A 159 9.77 21.63 4.78
N SER A 160 9.20 22.30 3.77
CA SER A 160 9.16 23.77 3.70
C SER A 160 8.04 24.38 4.53
N THR A 161 7.00 23.61 4.89
CA THR A 161 5.92 24.08 5.76
C THR A 161 6.33 24.15 7.23
N VAL A 162 5.92 25.25 7.89
CA VAL A 162 6.11 25.45 9.35
C VAL A 162 4.98 24.83 10.17
N SER A 163 3.82 24.59 9.55
CA SER A 163 2.65 23.94 10.15
C SER A 163 1.82 23.21 9.10
N ASN A 164 1.02 22.22 9.53
CA ASN A 164 0.16 21.35 8.73
C ASN A 164 0.90 20.31 7.87
N ALA A 165 2.17 20.02 8.16
CA ALA A 165 2.92 19.01 7.43
C ALA A 165 2.34 17.60 7.64
N THR A 166 1.88 17.29 8.87
CA THR A 166 1.21 16.01 9.15
C THR A 166 -0.12 15.89 8.39
N VAL A 167 -0.86 16.99 8.27
CA VAL A 167 -2.13 17.04 7.52
C VAL A 167 -1.87 16.82 6.03
N LEU A 168 -0.88 17.52 5.46
CA LEU A 168 -0.45 17.32 4.08
C LEU A 168 -0.05 15.87 3.82
N ALA A 169 0.71 15.26 4.73
CA ALA A 169 1.11 13.87 4.65
C ALA A 169 -0.10 12.93 4.66
N ALA A 170 -1.01 13.11 5.61
CA ALA A 170 -2.21 12.29 5.77
C ALA A 170 -3.09 12.28 4.51
N PHE A 171 -3.40 13.47 3.97
CA PHE A 171 -4.20 13.60 2.75
C PHE A 171 -3.43 13.14 1.51
N GLY A 172 -2.13 13.42 1.42
CA GLY A 172 -1.27 12.98 0.32
C GLY A 172 -1.18 11.46 0.20
N ILE A 173 -0.96 10.78 1.32
CA ILE A 173 -0.96 9.31 1.39
C ILE A 173 -2.34 8.76 1.04
N SER A 174 -3.41 9.34 1.60
CA SER A 174 -4.79 8.90 1.34
C SER A 174 -5.14 9.03 -0.14
N LEU A 175 -4.76 10.14 -0.79
CA LEU A 175 -4.93 10.34 -2.22
C LEU A 175 -4.15 9.32 -3.04
N GLY A 176 -2.86 9.11 -2.72
CA GLY A 176 -2.01 8.13 -3.41
C GLY A 176 -2.59 6.72 -3.33
N PHE A 177 -3.03 6.29 -2.15
CA PHE A 177 -3.62 4.97 -1.95
C PHE A 177 -4.98 4.83 -2.63
N SER A 178 -5.79 5.90 -2.64
CA SER A 178 -7.08 5.92 -3.35
C SER A 178 -6.88 5.75 -4.86
N LEU A 179 -5.97 6.53 -5.46
CA LEU A 179 -5.66 6.44 -6.88
C LEU A 179 -5.06 5.08 -7.26
N THR A 180 -4.17 4.54 -6.43
CA THR A 180 -3.65 3.18 -6.62
C THR A 180 -4.77 2.15 -6.57
N THR A 181 -5.70 2.24 -5.61
CA THR A 181 -6.85 1.33 -5.52
C THR A 181 -7.72 1.39 -6.78
N LEU A 182 -8.07 2.59 -7.23
CA LEU A 182 -8.86 2.80 -8.44
C LEU A 182 -8.14 2.27 -9.69
N TRP A 183 -6.82 2.48 -9.79
CA TRP A 183 -6.03 1.99 -10.91
C TRP A 183 -5.97 0.46 -10.94
N TYR A 184 -5.75 -0.20 -9.79
CA TYR A 184 -5.83 -1.65 -9.72
C TYR A 184 -7.21 -2.19 -10.15
N LEU A 185 -8.30 -1.55 -9.71
CA LEU A 185 -9.66 -1.95 -10.13
C LEU A 185 -9.87 -1.76 -11.63
N HIS A 186 -9.46 -0.63 -12.18
CA HIS A 186 -9.51 -0.37 -13.62
C HIS A 186 -8.72 -1.43 -14.41
N SER A 187 -7.47 -1.72 -13.99
CA SER A 187 -6.65 -2.78 -14.59
C SER A 187 -7.31 -4.15 -14.48
N ALA A 188 -8.04 -4.44 -13.40
CA ALA A 188 -8.77 -5.69 -13.25
C ALA A 188 -9.89 -5.84 -14.28
N PHE A 189 -10.69 -4.78 -14.51
CA PHE A 189 -11.74 -4.80 -15.53
C PHE A 189 -11.18 -4.97 -16.94
N MET A 190 -10.11 -4.25 -17.27
CA MET A 190 -9.41 -4.38 -18.57
C MET A 190 -8.84 -5.77 -18.81
N ALA A 191 -8.48 -6.51 -17.75
CA ALA A 191 -7.97 -7.87 -17.87
C ALA A 191 -9.07 -8.90 -18.16
N ILE A 192 -10.32 -8.65 -17.77
CA ILE A 192 -11.46 -9.55 -18.03
C ILE A 192 -11.97 -9.42 -19.46
N GLU A 193 -11.84 -8.24 -20.06
CA GLU A 193 -12.27 -7.95 -21.43
C GLU A 193 -11.32 -8.48 -22.52
N ARG A 194 -10.13 -8.97 -22.11
CA ARG A 194 -9.24 -9.75 -22.98
C ARG A 194 -9.70 -11.19 -23.08
#